data_AF-A0A3G8JIN3-F1
#
_entry.id   AF-A0A3G8JIN3-F1
#
_cell.length_a   1.000
_cell.length_b   1.000
_cell.length_c   1.000
_cell.angle_alpha   90.00
_cell.angle_beta   90.00
_cell.angle_gamma   90.00
#
_symmetry.space_group_name_H-M   'P 1'
#
loop_
_entity.id
_entity.type
_entity.pdbx_description
1 polymer ?
#
loop_
_entity_poly.entity_id
_entity_poly.type
_entity_poly.pdbx_seq_one_letter_code
_entity_poly.pdbx_strand_id
1 'polypeptide(L)'
;MTVLDIGVVASGGCEGCACAGCDRDDDAEPPRIAGFDTAISMAEAAGCGNVTWWNTIRAHADDPSVGEYAASVLLARLIRSSAHRLGIPAADVWTAIRRSGRLPL
;
A
#
# COMPACT_ATOMS: atom_id res chain seq x y z
N MET A 1 13.03 19.40 15.68
CA MET A 1 12.44 18.23 16.38
C MET A 1 10.94 18.48 16.43
N THR A 2 10.26 18.12 15.34
CA THR A 2 8.82 18.37 15.14
C THR A 2 8.11 17.04 15.13
N VAL A 3 7.23 16.87 16.11
CA VAL A 3 6.30 15.76 16.25
C VAL A 3 5.23 15.95 15.17
N LEU A 4 5.04 14.96 14.28
CA LEU A 4 3.86 14.95 13.41
C LEU A 4 2.71 14.35 14.20
N ASP A 5 1.75 15.22 14.52
CA ASP A 5 0.47 14.91 15.14
C ASP A 5 -0.38 14.09 14.15
N ILE A 6 -0.60 12.81 14.44
CA ILE A 6 -1.53 11.97 13.66
C ILE A 6 -2.92 12.23 14.22
N GLY A 7 -3.63 13.20 13.62
CA GLY A 7 -5.03 13.46 13.89
C GLY A 7 -5.89 12.26 13.54
N VAL A 8 -6.32 11.51 14.56
CA VAL A 8 -7.45 10.57 14.48
C VAL A 8 -8.73 11.38 14.23
N VAL A 9 -9.29 11.28 13.01
CA VAL A 9 -10.64 11.81 12.73
C VAL A 9 -11.66 10.84 13.33
N ALA A 10 -12.26 11.26 14.44
CA ALA A 10 -13.41 10.60 15.03
C ALA A 10 -14.63 10.70 14.09
N SER A 11 -15.30 9.57 13.86
CA SER A 11 -16.58 9.49 13.18
C SER A 11 -17.66 10.21 14.02
N GLY A 12 -17.95 11.47 13.69
CA GLY A 12 -19.08 12.21 14.24
C GLY A 12 -20.36 11.89 13.46
N GLY A 13 -21.39 11.40 14.17
CA GLY A 13 -22.68 11.00 13.62
C GLY A 13 -23.48 12.18 13.03
N CYS A 14 -24.24 11.87 11.98
CA CYS A 14 -25.10 12.82 11.28
C CYS A 14 -26.47 12.89 11.97
N GLU A 15 -26.62 13.73 12.98
CA GLU A 15 -27.95 14.17 13.44
C GLU A 15 -28.17 15.62 12.99
N GLY A 16 -28.91 15.79 11.89
CA GLY A 16 -29.39 17.10 11.43
C GLY A 16 -28.83 17.59 10.09
N CYS A 17 -28.98 16.84 9.00
CA CYS A 17 -28.75 17.39 7.66
C CYS A 17 -30.05 17.99 7.08
N ALA A 18 -30.16 19.31 7.10
CA ALA A 18 -31.03 20.07 6.19
C ALA A 18 -30.25 20.32 4.90
N CYS A 19 -30.59 19.60 3.83
CA CYS A 19 -29.85 19.59 2.58
C CYS A 19 -30.11 20.89 1.78
N ALA A 20 -29.22 21.87 1.92
CA ALA A 20 -29.04 22.95 0.95
C ALA A 20 -27.53 23.20 0.80
N GLY A 21 -26.93 22.57 -0.21
CA GLY A 21 -25.50 22.66 -0.50
C GLY A 21 -24.75 21.34 -0.34
N CYS A 22 -25.21 20.31 -1.05
CA CYS A 22 -24.39 19.12 -1.32
C CYS A 22 -23.77 19.23 -2.72
N ASP A 23 -23.24 20.40 -3.09
CA ASP A 23 -22.22 20.45 -4.14
C ASP A 23 -20.94 19.95 -3.48
N ARG A 24 -20.86 18.64 -3.28
CA ARG A 24 -19.55 18.02 -3.06
C ARG A 24 -18.85 18.14 -4.40
N ASP A 25 -17.81 18.96 -4.44
CA ASP A 25 -16.75 18.88 -5.44
C ASP A 25 -16.05 17.50 -5.34
N ASP A 26 -16.78 16.41 -5.57
CA ASP A 26 -16.28 15.03 -5.61
C ASP A 26 -15.50 14.73 -6.90
N ASP A 27 -15.42 15.70 -7.83
CA ASP A 27 -14.67 15.61 -9.09
C ASP A 27 -13.20 16.08 -8.98
N ALA A 28 -12.72 16.41 -7.78
CA ALA A 28 -11.29 16.65 -7.56
C ALA A 28 -10.53 15.32 -7.70
N GLU A 29 -9.91 15.08 -8.87
CA GLU A 29 -8.98 13.95 -9.04
C GLU A 29 -7.99 13.97 -7.88
N PRO A 30 -7.92 12.90 -7.06
CA PRO A 30 -7.10 12.93 -5.85
C PRO A 30 -5.67 13.26 -6.25
N PRO A 31 -4.97 14.11 -5.48
CA PRO A 31 -3.61 14.52 -5.82
C PRO A 31 -2.76 13.27 -6.04
N ARG A 32 -2.22 13.11 -7.26
CA ARG A 32 -1.37 11.97 -7.58
C ARG A 32 -0.20 11.99 -6.61
N ILE A 33 -0.11 10.94 -5.80
CA ILE A 33 0.98 10.78 -4.85
C ILE A 33 2.27 10.69 -5.64
N ALA A 34 3.21 11.61 -5.39
CA ALA A 34 4.50 11.60 -6.07
C ALA A 34 5.16 10.23 -5.88
N GLY A 35 5.71 9.66 -6.97
CA GLY A 35 6.33 8.35 -6.95
C GLY A 35 5.38 7.14 -7.04
N PHE A 36 4.05 7.33 -7.06
CA PHE A 36 3.09 6.23 -7.17
C PHE A 36 3.26 5.40 -8.46
N ASP A 37 3.43 6.06 -9.60
CA ASP A 37 3.67 5.37 -10.90
C ASP A 37 4.97 4.57 -10.89
N THR A 38 6.02 5.12 -10.27
CA THR A 38 7.30 4.44 -10.06
C THR A 38 7.10 3.20 -9.19
N ALA A 39 6.28 3.31 -8.15
CA ALA A 39 6.03 2.24 -7.20
C ALA A 39 5.17 1.12 -7.82
N ILE A 40 4.21 1.47 -8.68
CA ILE A 40 3.47 0.52 -9.52
C ILE A 40 4.45 -0.20 -10.47
N SER A 41 5.29 0.55 -11.18
CA SER A 41 6.25 -0.03 -12.12
C SER A 41 7.22 -0.99 -11.42
N MET A 42 7.65 -0.67 -10.19
CA MET A 42 8.43 -1.59 -9.36
C MET A 42 7.62 -2.83 -9.03
N ALA A 43 6.40 -2.67 -8.49
CA ALA A 43 5.54 -3.79 -8.16
C ALA A 43 5.28 -4.72 -9.36
N GLU A 44 5.09 -4.16 -10.56
CA GLU A 44 4.97 -4.92 -11.80
C GLU A 44 6.25 -5.67 -12.15
N ALA A 45 7.39 -4.99 -12.11
CA ALA A 45 8.69 -5.60 -12.38
C ALA A 45 8.95 -6.83 -11.52
N ALA A 46 8.67 -6.74 -10.23
CA ALA A 46 8.83 -7.88 -9.35
C ALA A 46 7.72 -8.93 -9.48
N GLY A 47 6.51 -8.55 -9.90
CA GLY A 47 5.46 -9.51 -10.31
C GLY A 47 5.85 -10.36 -11.50
N CYS A 48 6.53 -9.75 -12.47
CA CYS A 48 7.06 -10.42 -13.65
C CYS A 48 8.38 -11.17 -13.38
N GLY A 49 8.92 -11.12 -12.16
CA GLY A 49 10.24 -11.71 -11.84
C GLY A 49 11.41 -11.04 -12.56
N ASN A 50 11.23 -9.83 -13.10
CA ASN A 50 12.24 -9.12 -13.87
C ASN A 50 13.12 -8.25 -12.96
N VAL A 51 14.16 -8.87 -12.40
CA VAL A 51 15.11 -8.23 -11.47
C VAL A 51 15.87 -7.08 -12.12
N THR A 52 16.15 -7.15 -13.42
CA THR A 52 16.82 -6.07 -14.16
C THR A 52 15.94 -4.83 -14.21
N TRP A 53 14.67 -5.00 -14.58
CA TRP A 53 13.70 -3.90 -14.62
C TRP A 53 13.48 -3.30 -13.23
N TRP A 54 13.36 -4.15 -12.19
CA TRP A 54 13.29 -3.69 -10.80
C TRP A 54 14.49 -2.84 -10.39
N ASN A 55 15.71 -3.30 -10.72
CA ASN A 55 16.94 -2.56 -10.40
C ASN A 55 17.05 -1.24 -11.17
N THR A 56 16.62 -1.21 -12.44
CA THR A 56 16.57 0.02 -13.22
C THR A 56 15.66 1.05 -12.56
N ILE A 57 14.45 0.66 -12.15
CA ILE A 57 13.52 1.59 -11.50
C ILE A 57 14.06 2.05 -10.14
N ARG A 58 14.59 1.11 -9.33
CA ARG A 58 15.18 1.43 -8.02
C ARG A 58 16.36 2.40 -8.12
N ALA A 59 17.20 2.28 -9.15
CA ALA A 59 18.35 3.15 -9.36
C ALA A 59 17.98 4.59 -9.75
N HIS A 60 16.77 4.81 -10.26
CA HIS A 60 16.27 6.11 -10.70
C HIS A 60 15.08 6.59 -9.85
N ALA A 61 14.81 5.92 -8.72
CA ALA A 61 13.77 6.34 -7.79
C ALA A 61 14.33 7.46 -6.90
N ASP A 62 13.83 8.68 -7.09
CA ASP A 62 14.24 9.85 -6.30
C ASP A 62 13.68 9.82 -4.86
N ASP A 63 12.60 9.08 -4.63
CA ASP A 63 11.90 9.02 -3.34
C ASP A 63 12.01 7.63 -2.67
N PRO A 64 12.55 7.54 -1.44
CA PRO A 64 12.62 6.29 -0.68
C PRO A 64 11.25 5.66 -0.38
N SER A 65 10.15 6.43 -0.32
CA SER A 65 8.79 5.93 -0.05
C SER A 65 8.29 4.95 -1.13
N VAL A 66 8.80 5.09 -2.36
CA VAL A 66 8.51 4.21 -3.50
C VAL A 66 8.96 2.78 -3.23
N GLY A 67 10.13 2.62 -2.60
CA GLY A 67 10.67 1.33 -2.21
C GLY A 67 9.81 0.65 -1.14
N GLU A 68 9.29 1.41 -0.19
CA GLU A 68 8.40 0.92 0.87
C GLU A 68 7.06 0.43 0.29
N TYR A 69 6.45 1.21 -0.60
CA TYR A 69 5.23 0.80 -1.29
C TYR A 69 5.47 -0.47 -2.12
N ALA A 70 6.53 -0.51 -2.93
CA ALA A 70 6.83 -1.67 -3.76
C ALA A 70 7.11 -2.93 -2.92
N ALA A 71 7.81 -2.79 -1.79
CA ALA A 71 8.02 -3.87 -0.83
C ALA A 71 6.69 -4.36 -0.22
N SER A 72 5.77 -3.45 0.10
CA SER A 72 4.45 -3.82 0.63
C SER A 72 3.61 -4.62 -0.38
N VAL A 73 3.65 -4.26 -1.67
CA VAL A 73 2.95 -4.99 -2.73
C VAL A 73 3.55 -6.39 -2.92
N LEU A 74 4.87 -6.50 -2.90
CA LEU A 74 5.54 -7.80 -3.00
C LEU A 74 5.22 -8.70 -1.82
N LEU A 75 5.22 -8.14 -0.61
CA LEU A 75 4.83 -8.85 0.59
C LEU A 75 3.37 -9.33 0.49
N ALA A 76 2.45 -8.51 -0.01
CA ALA A 76 1.06 -8.91 -0.22
C ALA A 76 0.94 -10.08 -1.23
N ARG A 77 1.71 -10.07 -2.32
CA ARG A 77 1.75 -11.17 -3.30
C ARG A 77 2.32 -12.45 -2.69
N LEU A 78 3.40 -12.36 -1.92
CA LEU A 78 4.01 -13.49 -1.22
C LEU A 78 3.04 -14.11 -0.20
N ILE A 79 2.34 -13.28 0.58
CA ILE A 79 1.33 -13.74 1.53
C ILE A 79 0.23 -14.50 0.80
N ARG A 80 -0.26 -13.95 -0.32
CA ARG A 80 -1.32 -14.57 -1.12
C ARG A 80 -0.88 -15.89 -1.75
N SER A 81 0.34 -15.96 -2.31
CA SER A 81 0.86 -17.19 -2.90
C SER A 81 1.08 -18.28 -1.84
N SER A 82 1.61 -17.91 -0.67
CA SER A 82 1.77 -18.84 0.45
C SER A 82 0.44 -19.32 1.03
N ALA A 83 -0.56 -18.44 1.15
CA ALA A 83 -1.91 -18.82 1.54
C ALA A 83 -2.50 -19.86 0.59
N HIS A 84 -2.35 -19.64 -0.72
CA HIS A 84 -2.80 -20.58 -1.74
C HIS A 84 -2.08 -21.93 -1.65
N ARG A 85 -0.75 -21.95 -1.48
CA ARG A 85 0.02 -23.21 -1.35
C ARG A 85 -0.34 -24.00 -0.09
N LEU A 86 -0.64 -23.31 1.01
CA LEU A 86 -0.94 -23.92 2.30
C LEU A 86 -2.42 -24.26 2.47
N GLY A 87 -3.31 -23.75 1.60
CA GLY A 87 -4.76 -23.94 1.72
C GLY A 87 -5.38 -23.21 2.92
N ILE A 88 -4.75 -22.13 3.40
CA ILE A 88 -5.20 -21.36 4.57
C ILE A 88 -5.49 -19.89 4.20
N PRO A 89 -6.27 -19.15 5.01
CA PRO A 89 -6.51 -17.73 4.80
C PRO A 89 -5.22 -16.88 4.79
N ALA A 90 -5.16 -15.87 3.92
CA ALA A 90 -4.04 -14.92 3.86
C ALA A 90 -3.82 -14.15 5.17
N ALA A 91 -4.90 -13.90 5.93
CA ALA A 91 -4.83 -13.27 7.25
C ALA A 91 -4.02 -14.10 8.27
N ASP A 92 -4.11 -15.43 8.18
CA ASP A 92 -3.39 -16.34 9.08
C ASP A 92 -1.90 -16.38 8.73
N VAL A 93 -1.58 -16.40 7.44
CA VAL A 93 -0.20 -16.26 6.94
C VAL A 93 0.40 -14.94 7.42
N TRP A 94 -0.33 -13.84 7.28
CA TRP A 94 0.12 -12.53 7.75
C TRP A 94 0.35 -12.49 9.26
N THR A 95 -0.57 -13.08 10.03
CA THR A 95 -0.46 -13.19 11.49
C THR A 95 0.77 -13.99 11.90
N ALA A 96 1.05 -15.11 11.21
CA ALA A 96 2.24 -15.92 11.46
C ALA A 96 3.54 -15.16 11.15
N ILE A 97 3.60 -14.42 10.04
CA ILE A 97 4.74 -13.59 9.68
C ILE A 97 4.97 -12.52 10.76
N ARG A 98 3.94 -11.77 11.17
CA ARG A 98 4.10 -10.72 12.19
C ARG A 98 4.53 -11.26 13.55
N ARG A 99 4.07 -12.45 13.93
CA ARG A 99 4.44 -13.06 15.21
C ARG A 99 5.86 -13.64 15.21
N SER A 100 6.29 -14.21 14.09
CA SER A 100 7.57 -14.93 13.99
C SER A 100 8.71 -14.10 13.39
N GLY A 101 8.39 -13.03 12.68
CA GLY A 101 9.34 -12.26 11.86
C GLY A 101 9.88 -13.05 10.65
N ARG A 102 9.35 -14.24 10.35
CA ARG A 102 9.87 -15.13 9.31
C ARG A 102 8.90 -15.21 8.14
N LEU A 103 9.45 -15.18 6.93
CA LEU A 103 8.68 -15.39 5.71
C LEU A 103 8.41 -16.88 5.48
N PRO A 104 7.19 -17.26 5.04
CA PRO A 104 6.89 -18.61 4.61
C PRO A 104 7.57 -18.86 3.27
N LEU A 105 8.63 -19.67 3.29
CA LEU A 105 9.38 -20.08 2.10
C LEU A 105 8.67 -21.26 1.42
#